data_AF-A0A662HZL5-F1
#
_entry.id   AF-A0A662HZL5-F1
#
_cell.length_a   1.000
_cell.length_b   1.000
_cell.length_c   1.000
_cell.angle_alpha   90.00
_cell.angle_beta   90.00
_cell.angle_gamma   90.00
#
_symmetry.space_group_name_H-M   'P 1'
#
loop_
_entity.id
_entity.type
_entity.pdbx_description
1 polymer ?
#
loop_
_entity_poly.entity_id
_entity_poly.type
_entity_poly.pdbx_seq_one_letter_code
_entity_poly.pdbx_strand_id
1 'polypeptide(L)' 'MNYRTTITISVKTKQALESLKGDKSWDEFLLELVAEVQRVRREKNREKLAELLEAEFDEVKVRKWAREY' A
#
# COMPACT_ATOMS: atom_id res chain seq x y z
N MET A 1 10.33 9.35 -26.16
CA MET A 1 9.79 8.36 -27.12
C MET A 1 8.89 7.43 -26.33
N ASN A 2 7.59 7.41 -26.58
CA ASN A 2 6.63 6.63 -25.78
C ASN A 2 6.51 5.24 -26.39
N TYR A 3 7.33 4.29 -25.94
CA TYR A 3 7.31 2.92 -26.44
C TYR A 3 6.11 2.18 -25.85
N ARG A 4 5.25 1.64 -26.73
CA ARG A 4 4.12 0.81 -26.31
C ARG A 4 4.58 -0.62 -26.07
N THR A 5 4.09 -1.21 -25.00
CA THR A 5 4.36 -2.61 -24.65
C THR A 5 3.04 -3.36 -24.45
N THR A 6 3.04 -4.67 -24.69
CA THR A 6 1.86 -5.52 -24.50
C THR A 6 2.02 -6.37 -23.25
N ILE A 7 1.00 -6.40 -22.40
CA ILE A 7 0.93 -7.30 -21.25
C ILE A 7 -0.18 -8.31 -21.51
N THR A 8 0.17 -9.60 -21.56
CA THR A 8 -0.81 -10.67 -21.73
C THR A 8 -1.46 -10.99 -20.38
N ILE A 9 -2.78 -10.93 -20.33
CA ILE A 9 -3.59 -11.24 -19.14
C ILE A 9 -4.76 -12.15 -19.53
N SER A 10 -5.36 -12.82 -18.54
CA SER A 10 -6.57 -13.61 -18.77
C SER A 10 -7.75 -12.70 -19.17
N VAL A 11 -8.70 -13.27 -19.93
CA VAL A 11 -9.94 -12.57 -20.30
C VAL A 11 -10.70 -12.10 -19.06
N LYS A 12 -10.78 -12.95 -18.03
CA LYS A 12 -11.43 -12.62 -16.75
C LYS A 12 -10.78 -11.41 -16.08
N THR A 13 -9.45 -11.34 -16.06
CA THR A 13 -8.71 -10.21 -15.51
C THR A 13 -9.00 -8.94 -16.30
N LYS A 14 -8.98 -9.01 -17.64
CA LYS A 14 -9.27 -7.87 -18.50
C LYS A 14 -10.68 -7.31 -18.24
N GLN A 15 -11.70 -8.17 -18.17
CA GLN A 15 -13.08 -7.76 -17.88
C GLN A 15 -13.23 -7.08 -16.52
N ALA A 16 -12.57 -7.62 -15.49
CA ALA A 16 -12.57 -7.00 -14.16
C ALA A 16 -11.94 -5.60 -14.20
N LEU A 17 -10.81 -5.44 -14.89
CA LEU A 17 -10.17 -4.14 -15.05
C LEU A 17 -11.02 -3.18 -15.89
N GLU A 18 -11.67 -3.63 -16.97
CA GLU A 18 -12.57 -2.81 -17.79
C GLU A 18 -13.75 -2.28 -16.99
N SER A 19 -14.34 -3.11 -16.10
CA SER A 19 -15.45 -2.69 -15.24
C SER A 19 -15.07 -1.56 -14.27
N LEU A 20 -13.78 -1.46 -13.91
CA LEU A 20 -13.23 -0.44 -13.01
C LEU A 20 -12.65 0.76 -13.74
N LYS A 21 -12.16 0.57 -14.97
CA LYS A 21 -11.53 1.62 -15.79
C LYS A 21 -12.47 2.77 -16.11
N GLY A 22 -13.75 2.46 -16.33
CA GLY A 22 -14.72 3.44 -16.84
C GLY A 22 -14.24 4.03 -18.17
N ASP A 23 -14.29 5.36 -18.32
CA ASP A 23 -13.93 6.07 -19.55
C ASP A 23 -12.43 6.38 -19.70
N LYS A 24 -11.60 6.05 -18.69
CA LYS A 24 -10.16 6.37 -18.69
C LYS A 24 -9.37 5.62 -19.74
N SER A 25 -8.19 6.12 -20.10
CA SER A 25 -7.25 5.31 -20.88
C SER A 25 -6.68 4.15 -20.05
N TRP A 26 -6.19 3.09 -20.70
CA TRP A 26 -5.53 1.98 -19.99
C TRP A 26 -4.30 2.46 -19.20
N ASP A 27 -3.51 3.35 -19.77
CA ASP A 27 -2.30 3.87 -19.12
C ASP A 27 -2.65 4.67 -17.86
N GLU A 28 -3.62 5.58 -17.96
CA GLU A 28 -4.10 6.38 -16.83
C GLU A 28 -4.63 5.49 -15.70
N PHE A 29 -5.52 4.56 -16.03
CA PHE A 29 -6.12 3.66 -15.05
C PHE A 29 -5.09 2.75 -14.37
N LEU A 30 -4.15 2.17 -15.14
CA LEU A 30 -3.13 1.30 -14.57
C LEU A 30 -2.14 2.07 -13.69
N LEU A 31 -1.81 3.32 -14.05
CA LEU A 31 -0.97 4.20 -13.21
C LEU A 31 -1.67 4.58 -11.90
N GLU A 32 -2.97 4.90 -11.94
CA GLU A 32 -3.77 5.13 -10.74
C GLU A 32 -3.80 3.88 -9.84
N LEU A 33 -4.00 2.70 -10.44
CA LEU A 33 -4.00 1.44 -9.69
C LEU A 33 -2.65 1.18 -9.01
N VAL A 34 -1.53 1.51 -9.66
CA VAL A 34 -0.19 1.47 -9.04
C VAL A 34 -0.10 2.45 -7.85
N ALA A 35 -0.56 3.68 -8.02
CA ALA A 35 -0.54 4.70 -6.96
C ALA A 35 -1.37 4.28 -5.74
N GLU A 36 -2.54 3.68 -5.96
CA GLU A 36 -3.41 3.13 -4.90
C GLU A 36 -2.75 1.97 -4.16
N VAL A 37 -2.13 1.02 -4.88
CA VAL A 37 -1.37 -0.07 -4.25
C VAL A 37 -0.22 0.50 -3.39
N GLN A 38 0.49 1.52 -3.86
CA GLN A 38 1.53 2.18 -3.08
C GLN A 38 0.97 2.92 -1.86
N ARG A 39 -0.21 3.55 -1.97
CA ARG A 39 -0.88 4.23 -0.85
C ARG A 39 -1.21 3.24 0.26
N VAL A 40 -1.88 2.12 -0.09
CA VAL A 40 -2.26 1.07 0.87
C VAL A 40 -1.01 0.45 1.53
N ARG A 41 0.05 0.20 0.75
CA ARG A 41 1.32 -0.30 1.32
C ARG A 41 1.95 0.68 2.31
N ARG A 42 1.95 1.98 1.99
CA ARG A 42 2.47 3.01 2.91
C ARG A 42 1.65 3.11 4.18
N GLU A 43 0.32 2.99 4.08
CA GLU A 43 -0.57 3.02 5.22
C GLU A 43 -0.32 1.85 6.18
N LYS A 44 -0.30 0.63 5.67
CA LYS A 44 0.04 -0.56 6.48
C LYS A 44 1.40 -0.46 7.16
N ASN A 45 2.39 0.11 6.45
CA ASN A 45 3.71 0.30 7.04
C ASN A 45 3.70 1.36 8.16
N ARG A 46 2.89 2.42 8.03
CA ARG A 46 2.72 3.43 9.09
C ARG A 46 2.03 2.84 10.31
N GLU A 47 0.98 2.05 10.12
CA GLU A 47 0.29 1.34 11.20
C GLU A 47 1.25 0.43 11.96
N LYS A 48 1.98 -0.40 11.22
CA LYS A 48 2.99 -1.29 11.83
C LYS A 48 4.11 -0.53 12.55
N LEU A 49 4.52 0.63 12.04
CA LEU A 49 5.50 1.48 12.71
C LEU A 49 4.93 2.08 14.01
N ALA A 50 3.67 2.49 14.01
CA ALA A 50 3.00 3.00 15.20
C ALA A 50 2.89 1.93 16.29
N GLU A 51 2.50 0.70 15.94
CA GLU A 51 2.44 -0.44 16.87
C GLU A 51 3.80 -0.74 17.50
N LEU A 52 4.87 -0.74 16.70
CA LEU A 52 6.23 -0.98 17.20
C LEU A 52 6.71 0.12 18.16
N LEU A 53 6.42 1.38 17.84
CA LEU A 53 6.77 2.49 18.70
C LEU A 53 6.00 2.44 20.02
N GLU A 54 4.70 2.16 19.98
CA GLU A 54 3.87 2.02 21.19
C GLU A 54 4.38 0.90 22.11
N ALA A 55 4.71 -0.26 21.54
CA ALA A 55 5.31 -1.37 22.28
C ALA A 55 6.65 -0.98 22.93
N GLU A 56 7.52 -0.27 22.20
CA GLU A 56 8.81 0.20 22.72
C GLU A 56 8.62 1.24 23.85
N PHE A 57 7.67 2.18 23.70
CA PHE A 57 7.38 3.17 24.73
C PHE A 57 6.87 2.55 26.03
N ASP A 58 6.03 1.52 25.94
CA ASP A 58 5.54 0.81 27.12
C ASP A 58 6.64 0.01 27.82
N GLU A 59 7.52 -0.67 27.06
CA GLU A 59 8.69 -1.35 27.63
C GLU A 59 9.64 -0.39 28.36
N VAL A 60 9.90 0.80 27.78
CA VAL A 60 10.77 1.81 28.40
C VAL A 60 10.15 2.38 29.69
N LYS A 61 8.83 2.62 29.71
CA LYS A 61 8.13 3.07 30.92
C LYS A 61 8.21 2.04 32.04
N VAL A 62 7.93 0.77 31.75
CA VAL A 62 8.01 -0.32 32.73
C VAL A 62 9.43 -0.44 33.31
N ARG A 63 10.47 -0.34 32.47
CA ARG A 63 11.87 -0.37 32.92
C ARG A 63 12.26 0.80 33.81
N LYS A 64 11.74 2.01 33.55
CA LYS A 64 12.00 3.17 34.41
C LYS A 64 11.36 3.00 35.78
N TRP A 65 10.10 2.58 35.83
CA TRP A 65 9.39 2.34 37.09
C TRP A 65 10.06 1.25 37.94
N ALA A 66 10.52 0.15 37.32
CA ALA A 66 11.22 -0.92 38.03
C ALA A 66 12.59 -0.53 38.60
N ARG A 67 13.13 0.64 38.22
CA ARG A 67 14.45 1.13 38.66
C ARG A 67 14.35 2.25 39.71
N GLU A 68 13.15 2.79 39.91
CA GLU A 68 12.83 3.83 40.91
C GLU A 68 12.29 3.25 42.23
N TYR A 69 12.09 1.92 42.29
CA TYR A 69 11.83 1.13 43.50
C TYR A 69 13.05 0.25 43.84
#